data_AF-A0A370CEA0-F1
#
_entry.id   AF-A0A370CEA0-F1
#
_cell.length_a   1.000
_cell.length_b   1.000
_cell.length_c   1.000
_cell.angle_alpha   90.00
_cell.angle_beta   90.00
_cell.angle_gamma   90.00
#
_symmetry.space_group_name_H-M   'P 1'
#
loop_
_entity.id
_entity.type
_entity.pdbx_description
1 polymer ?
#
loop_
_entity_poly.entity_id
_entity_poly.type
_entity_poly.pdbx_seq_one_letter_code
_entity_poly.pdbx_strand_id
1 'polypeptide(L)'
;MKLHNLVKRHAFVAASQSKTKRAIPVPLSMEAIEIIRRQIGKHMEFVFTYQGEPVKQCNTAAWKKALKRAKIEDFHWHDLRHTWASWHIQNGTSLS
;
A
#
# COMPACT_ATOMS: atom_id res chain seq x y z
N MET A 1 0.31 6.58 -7.92
CA MET A 1 -0.01 5.18 -8.30
C MET A 1 -1.15 5.22 -9.31
N LYS A 2 -0.88 4.95 -10.59
CA LYS A 2 -1.93 4.94 -11.62
C LYS A 2 -2.54 3.53 -11.70
N LEU A 3 -3.86 3.41 -11.47
CA LEU A 3 -4.62 2.16 -11.28
C LEU A 3 -4.93 1.40 -12.59
N HIS A 4 -3.96 1.20 -13.47
CA HIS A 4 -4.25 0.60 -14.78
C HIS A 4 -4.37 -0.94 -14.78
N ASN A 5 -4.27 -1.65 -13.64
CA ASN A 5 -4.28 -3.12 -13.67
C ASN A 5 -4.78 -3.84 -12.42
N LEU A 6 -6.01 -3.54 -11.98
CA LEU A 6 -6.66 -4.28 -10.89
C LEU A 6 -6.99 -5.74 -11.26
N VAL A 7 -7.06 -6.06 -12.55
CA VAL A 7 -7.33 -7.42 -13.05
C VAL A 7 -6.16 -8.36 -12.78
N LYS A 8 -4.92 -7.88 -12.92
CA LYS A 8 -3.71 -8.68 -12.67
C LYS A 8 -3.33 -8.79 -11.19
N ARG A 9 -4.05 -8.16 -10.25
CA ARG A 9 -3.68 -8.08 -8.82
C ARG A 9 -2.29 -7.49 -8.55
N HIS A 10 -1.79 -6.66 -9.47
CA HIS A 10 -0.49 -6.02 -9.33
C HIS A 10 -0.65 -4.51 -9.45
N ALA A 11 -0.18 -3.78 -8.44
CA ALA A 11 0.07 -2.35 -8.58
C ALA A 11 1.43 -2.15 -9.26
N PHE A 12 1.47 -1.25 -10.24
CA PHE A 12 2.71 -0.87 -10.91
C PHE A 12 3.21 0.45 -10.36
N VAL A 13 4.43 0.44 -9.81
CA VAL A 13 5.19 1.67 -9.56
C VAL A 13 6.03 1.94 -10.80
N ALA A 14 5.74 3.04 -11.50
CA ALA A 14 6.46 3.42 -12.71
C ALA A 14 7.96 3.62 -12.41
N ALA A 15 8.81 3.25 -13.37
CA ALA A 15 10.26 3.40 -13.28
C ALA A 15 10.70 4.83 -12.94
N SER A 16 9.96 5.84 -13.41
CA SER A 16 10.19 7.26 -13.12
C SER A 16 9.95 7.65 -11.65
N GLN A 17 9.15 6.87 -10.92
CA GLN A 17 8.87 7.06 -9.51
C GLN A 17 9.69 6.12 -8.61
N SER A 18 10.50 5.26 -9.21
CA SER A 18 11.37 4.32 -8.51
C SER A 18 12.79 4.88 -8.42
N LYS A 19 13.36 4.89 -7.21
CA LYS A 19 14.77 5.27 -6.99
C LYS A 19 15.74 4.40 -7.80
N THR A 20 15.33 3.21 -8.21
CA THR A 20 16.16 2.26 -8.97
C THR A 20 15.92 2.30 -10.48
N LYS A 21 15.10 3.24 -11.00
CA LYS A 21 14.69 3.33 -12.42
C LYS A 21 14.13 2.04 -13.02
N ARG A 22 13.71 1.07 -12.18
CA ARG A 22 13.02 -0.15 -12.60
C ARG A 22 11.57 -0.09 -12.14
N ALA A 23 10.67 -0.55 -12.99
CA ALA A 23 9.28 -0.74 -12.61
C ALA A 23 9.21 -1.84 -11.54
N ILE A 24 8.57 -1.53 -10.41
CA ILE A 24 8.43 -2.49 -9.32
C ILE A 24 6.98 -2.99 -9.35
N PRO A 25 6.74 -4.27 -9.68
CA PRO A 25 5.44 -4.87 -9.48
C PRO A 25 5.23 -5.07 -7.98
N VAL A 26 4.15 -4.51 -7.45
CA VAL A 26 3.74 -4.71 -6.06
C VAL A 26 2.51 -5.61 -6.07
N PRO A 27 2.62 -6.87 -5.62
CA PRO A 27 1.47 -7.75 -5.54
C PRO A 27 0.48 -7.20 -4.52
N LEU A 28 -0.80 -7.20 -4.90
CA LEU A 28 -1.91 -6.75 -4.08
C LEU A 28 -2.66 -7.97 -3.55
N SER A 29 -2.88 -8.00 -2.23
CA SER A 29 -3.77 -9.00 -1.63
C SER A 29 -5.23 -8.77 -2.04
N MET A 30 -6.10 -9.74 -1.78
CA MET A 30 -7.53 -9.60 -2.10
C MET A 30 -8.16 -8.43 -1.32
N GLU A 31 -7.77 -8.26 -0.06
CA GLU A 31 -8.22 -7.17 0.81
C GLU A 31 -7.77 -5.82 0.25
N ALA A 32 -6.52 -5.72 -0.24
CA ALA A 32 -6.01 -4.50 -0.86
C ALA A 32 -6.81 -4.13 -2.12
N ILE A 33 -7.16 -5.12 -2.94
CA ILE A 33 -8.00 -4.92 -4.14
C ILE A 33 -9.39 -4.44 -3.76
N GLU A 34 -10.01 -5.05 -2.74
CA GLU A 34 -11.33 -4.65 -2.27
C GLU A 34 -11.34 -3.21 -1.76
N ILE A 35 -10.34 -2.83 -0.96
CA ILE A 35 -10.17 -1.46 -0.48
C ILE A 35 -10.05 -0.49 -1.66
N ILE A 36 -9.20 -0.80 -2.65
CA ILE A 36 -9.02 0.05 -3.82
C ILE A 36 -10.33 0.18 -4.60
N ARG A 37 -11.06 -0.91 -4.83
CA ARG A 37 -12.36 -0.89 -5.52
C ARG A 37 -13.35 0.06 -4.84
N ARG A 38 -13.39 0.06 -3.51
CA ARG A 38 -14.25 0.98 -2.72
C ARG A 38 -13.84 2.46 -2.84
N GLN A 39 -12.64 2.76 -3.34
CA GLN A 39 -12.19 4.14 -3.57
C GLN A 39 -12.37 4.62 -5.01
N ILE A 40 -12.60 3.73 -5.96
CA ILE A 40 -12.82 4.10 -7.36
C ILE A 40 -14.06 5.02 -7.45
N GLY A 41 -13.92 6.13 -8.17
CA GLY A 41 -14.99 7.12 -8.37
C GLY A 41 -15.11 8.18 -7.27
N LYS A 42 -14.39 8.06 -6.15
CA LYS A 42 -14.40 9.10 -5.09
C LYS A 42 -13.52 10.29 -5.39
N HIS A 43 -12.48 10.09 -6.19
CA HIS A 43 -11.60 11.15 -6.65
C HIS A 43 -11.08 10.79 -8.05
N MET A 44 -10.91 11.80 -8.91
CA MET A 44 -10.58 11.59 -10.32
C MET A 44 -9.16 11.06 -10.54
N GLU A 45 -8.19 11.50 -9.72
CA GLU A 45 -6.77 11.14 -9.91
C GLU A 45 -6.17 10.23 -8.81
N PHE A 46 -6.49 10.45 -7.54
CA PHE A 46 -5.88 9.74 -6.41
C PHE A 46 -6.80 8.69 -5.79
N VAL A 47 -6.22 7.54 -5.45
CA VAL A 47 -6.94 6.42 -4.80
C VAL A 47 -7.21 6.70 -3.32
N PHE A 48 -6.29 7.41 -2.66
CA PHE A 48 -6.37 7.72 -1.24
C PHE A 48 -6.37 9.23 -1.05
N THR A 49 -7.51 9.76 -0.60
CA THR A 49 -7.73 11.18 -0.34
C THR A 49 -8.35 11.36 1.03
N TYR A 50 -8.08 12.51 1.65
CA TYR A 50 -8.69 12.93 2.89
C TYR A 50 -9.24 14.34 2.70
N GLN A 51 -10.55 14.52 2.92
CA GLN A 51 -11.25 15.79 2.66
C GLN A 51 -11.04 16.33 1.22
N GLY A 52 -11.01 15.44 0.22
CA GLY A 52 -10.80 15.80 -1.18
C GLY A 52 -9.33 15.95 -1.58
N GLU A 53 -8.42 16.14 -0.62
CA GLU A 53 -7.01 16.32 -0.88
C GLU A 53 -6.23 15.00 -0.88
N PRO A 54 -5.17 14.84 -1.71
CA PRO A 54 -4.34 13.66 -1.73
C PRO A 54 -3.61 13.47 -0.40
N VAL A 55 -3.59 12.23 0.10
CA VAL A 55 -2.82 11.89 1.29
C VAL A 55 -1.33 11.90 0.93
N LYS A 56 -0.61 12.93 1.36
CA LYS A 56 0.84 13.09 1.13
C LYS A 56 1.72 12.42 2.17
N GLN A 57 1.18 12.21 3.38
CA GLN A 57 1.90 11.61 4.50
C GLN A 57 1.05 10.52 5.14
N CYS A 58 1.66 9.36 5.35
CA CYS A 58 0.96 8.21 5.95
C CYS A 58 1.14 8.13 7.47
N ASN A 59 2.24 8.67 8.00
CA ASN A 59 2.52 8.70 9.45
C ASN A 59 1.83 9.89 10.15
N THR A 60 0.51 9.98 10.03
CA THR A 60 -0.29 11.09 10.58
C THR A 60 -1.03 10.69 11.85
N ALA A 61 -1.82 11.60 12.43
CA ALA A 61 -2.69 11.28 13.57
C ALA A 61 -3.65 10.10 13.30
N ALA A 62 -4.03 9.87 12.04
CA ALA A 62 -4.84 8.72 11.65
C ALA A 62 -4.12 7.39 11.93
N TRP A 63 -2.80 7.33 11.69
CA TRP A 63 -1.96 6.17 11.98
C TRP A 63 -1.89 5.88 13.48
N LYS A 64 -1.54 6.90 14.28
CA LYS A 64 -1.49 6.76 15.75
C LYS A 64 -2.84 6.31 16.34
N LYS A 65 -3.95 6.85 15.82
CA LYS A 65 -5.30 6.43 16.21
C LYS A 65 -5.59 4.98 15.82
N ALA A 66 -5.11 4.52 14.67
CA ALA A 66 -5.25 3.13 14.24
C ALA A 66 -4.49 2.17 15.17
N LEU A 67 -3.23 2.49 15.51
CA LEU A 67 -2.44 1.70 16.48
C LEU A 67 -3.13 1.62 17.84
N LYS A 68 -3.64 2.76 18.35
CA LYS A 68 -4.39 2.78 19.60
C LYS A 68 -5.64 1.89 19.57
N ARG A 69 -6.41 1.91 18.48
CA ARG A 69 -7.58 1.01 18.32
C ARG A 69 -7.18 -0.45 18.23
N ALA A 70 -6.05 -0.74 17.60
CA ALA A 70 -5.50 -2.09 17.48
C ALA A 70 -4.74 -2.56 18.74
N LYS A 71 -4.56 -1.69 19.74
CA LYS A 71 -3.76 -1.94 20.95
C LYS A 71 -2.31 -2.36 20.64
N ILE A 72 -1.71 -1.73 19.62
CA ILE A 72 -0.32 -1.95 19.23
C ILE A 72 0.52 -0.79 19.75
N GLU A 73 1.61 -1.11 20.44
CA GLU A 73 2.60 -0.16 20.95
C GLU A 73 3.92 -0.31 20.19
N ASP A 74 4.74 0.74 20.19
CA ASP A 74 6.08 0.79 19.57
C ASP A 74 6.15 0.29 18.11
N PHE A 75 5.17 0.67 17.29
CA PHE A 75 5.10 0.27 15.88
C PHE A 75 5.14 1.47 14.94
N HIS A 76 6.15 1.51 14.07
CA HIS A 76 6.39 2.61 13.14
C HIS A 76 5.79 2.31 11.77
N TRP A 77 5.51 3.37 11.01
CA TRP A 77 5.00 3.22 9.64
C TRP A 77 5.92 2.39 8.75
N HIS A 78 7.24 2.48 8.95
CA HIS A 78 8.22 1.71 8.19
C HIS A 78 8.18 0.21 8.50
N ASP A 79 7.73 -0.17 9.69
CA ASP A 79 7.65 -1.56 10.11
C ASP A 79 6.62 -2.33 9.29
N LEU A 80 5.57 -1.67 8.80
CA LEU A 80 4.63 -2.28 7.83
C LEU A 80 5.34 -2.84 6.60
N ARG A 81 6.31 -2.08 6.06
CA ARG A 81 7.06 -2.51 4.88
C ARG A 81 7.98 -3.67 5.22
N HIS A 82 8.57 -3.67 6.41
CA HIS A 82 9.41 -4.77 6.89
C HIS A 82 8.59 -6.05 7.13
N THR A 83 7.45 -5.95 7.81
CA THR A 83 6.52 -7.08 8.02
C THR A 83 6.01 -7.63 6.70
N TRP A 84 5.58 -6.77 5.76
CA TRP A 84 5.10 -7.22 4.45
C TRP A 84 6.20 -7.90 3.63
N ALA A 85 7.42 -7.35 3.62
CA ALA A 85 8.55 -7.99 2.93
C ALA A 85 8.87 -9.36 3.52
N SER A 86 8.85 -9.50 4.85
CA SER A 86 9.06 -10.78 5.54
C SER A 86 7.96 -11.80 5.21
N TRP A 87 6.69 -11.38 5.20
CA TRP A 87 5.57 -12.26 4.81
C TRP A 87 5.60 -12.66 3.34
N HIS A 88 6.04 -11.76 2.46
CA HIS A 88 6.21 -12.09 1.05
C HIS A 88 7.29 -13.16 0.83
N ILE A 89 8.37 -13.14 1.62
CA ILE A 89 9.41 -14.17 1.58
C ILE A 89 8.86 -15.50 2.12
N GLN A 90 8.10 -15.46 3.22
CA GLN A 90 7.52 -16.66 3.85
C GLN A 90 6.39 -17.33 3.05
N ASN A 91 5.56 -16.56 2.34
CA ASN A 91 4.46 -17.10 1.52
C ASN A 91 4.88 -17.53 0.10
N GLY A 92 6.18 -17.54 -0.22
CA GLY A 92 6.57 -17.56 -1.63
C GLY A 92 7.92 -18.12 -2.05
N THR A 93 8.81 -18.62 -1.17
CA THR A 93 9.87 -19.53 -1.63
C THR A 93 10.42 -20.39 -0.50
N SER A 94 10.15 -21.70 -0.55
CA SER A 94 11.03 -22.68 0.05
C SER A 94 12.42 -22.51 -0.59
N LEU A 95 13.45 -22.24 0.22
CA LEU A 95 14.82 -22.47 -0.20
C LEU A 95 14.99 -23.99 -0.35
N SER A 96 14.84 -24.45 -1.59
CA SER A 96 15.39 -25.69 -2.12
C SER A 96 16.16 -25.36 -3.38
#